data_AF-A0A1J3EI18-F1
#
_entry.id   AF-A0A1J3EI18-F1
#
_cell.length_a   1.000
_cell.length_b   1.000
_cell.length_c   1.000
_cell.angle_alpha   90.00
_cell.angle_beta   90.00
_cell.angle_gamma   90.00
#
_symmetry.space_group_name_H-M   'P 1'
#
loop_
_entity.id
_entity.type
_entity.pdbx_description
1 polymer ?
#
loop_
_entity_poly.entity_id
_entity_poly.type
_entity_poly.pdbx_seq_one_letter_code
_entity_poly.pdbx_strand_id
1 'polypeptide(L)'
;SQRTTNYNHILKTTNQYIYFSQEKMASICEDPGKSSWPELLETKGEYAKEVIERENPKMRAEIILEGSTVLEIFICTRVYVWVNDCGIVVQIPAIG
;
A
#
# COMPACT_ATOMS: atom_id res chain seq x y z
N SER A 1 25.58 25.09 34.57
CA SER A 1 24.13 24.81 34.72
C SER A 1 23.30 25.02 33.44
N GLN A 2 23.65 25.96 32.52
CA GLN A 2 22.82 26.25 31.33
C GLN A 2 23.06 25.34 30.11
N ARG A 3 24.24 24.70 30.01
CA ARG A 3 24.65 23.88 28.85
C ARG A 3 23.86 22.57 28.74
N THR A 4 23.55 21.95 29.88
CA THR A 4 22.73 20.73 29.97
C THR A 4 21.26 20.99 29.66
N THR A 5 20.72 22.14 30.06
CA THR A 5 19.33 22.53 29.74
C THR A 5 19.12 22.72 28.24
N ASN A 6 20.09 23.35 27.56
CA ASN A 6 20.04 23.55 26.12
C ASN A 6 20.13 22.21 25.36
N TYR A 7 21.03 21.31 25.78
CA TYR A 7 21.12 19.97 25.21
C TYR A 7 19.83 19.16 25.37
N ASN A 8 19.22 19.18 26.56
CA ASN A 8 17.96 18.49 26.81
C ASN A 8 16.78 19.09 26.01
N HIS A 9 16.77 20.41 25.82
CA HIS A 9 15.76 21.07 25.00
C HIS A 9 15.93 20.70 23.52
N ILE A 10 17.16 20.75 23.00
CA ILE A 10 17.48 20.35 21.64
C ILE A 10 17.10 18.88 21.42
N LEU A 11 17.47 17.96 22.32
CA LEU A 11 17.09 16.54 22.19
C LEU A 11 15.58 16.33 22.20
N LYS A 12 14.82 17.08 23.01
CA LYS A 12 13.35 17.03 23.01
C LYS A 12 12.78 17.54 21.68
N THR A 13 13.29 18.65 21.17
CA THR A 13 12.86 19.22 19.88
C THR A 13 13.25 18.33 18.70
N THR A 14 14.45 17.75 18.71
CA THR A 14 14.92 16.80 17.70
C THR A 14 14.09 15.52 17.73
N ASN A 15 13.81 14.96 18.90
CA ASN A 15 12.90 13.81 19.02
C ASN A 15 11.50 14.18 18.52
N GLN A 16 10.93 15.31 18.93
CA GLN A 16 9.62 15.75 18.46
C GLN A 16 9.58 15.95 16.94
N TYR A 17 10.64 16.50 16.33
CA TYR A 17 10.75 16.66 14.89
C TYR A 17 10.92 15.31 14.18
N ILE A 18 11.68 14.37 14.76
CA ILE A 18 11.83 13.00 14.27
C ILE A 18 10.48 12.27 14.33
N TYR A 19 9.74 12.37 15.42
CA TYR A 19 8.39 11.81 15.54
C TYR A 19 7.43 12.44 14.54
N PHE A 20 7.42 13.77 14.42
CA PHE A 20 6.56 14.46 13.45
C PHE A 20 6.92 14.13 11.99
N SER A 21 8.21 13.94 11.68
CA SER A 21 8.64 13.52 10.34
C SER A 21 8.40 12.03 10.10
N GLN A 22 8.47 11.17 11.12
CA GLN A 22 8.01 9.78 11.05
C GLN A 22 6.50 9.68 10.86
N GLU A 23 5.70 10.49 11.57
CA GLU A 23 4.24 10.60 11.41
C GLU A 23 3.87 11.14 10.02
N LYS A 24 4.63 12.09 9.46
CA LYS A 24 4.37 12.61 8.10
C LYS A 24 4.78 11.63 6.98
N MET A 25 5.68 10.68 7.27
CA MET A 25 5.99 9.54 6.40
C MET A 25 5.03 8.36 6.60
N ALA A 26 4.24 8.36 7.68
CA ALA A 26 3.12 7.45 7.93
C ALA A 26 1.81 8.16 7.53
N SER A 27 1.27 8.06 6.33
CA SER A 27 1.41 7.08 5.28
C SER A 27 0.68 7.68 4.07
N ILE A 28 1.15 7.45 2.84
CA ILE A 28 0.40 7.85 1.62
C ILE A 28 -1.02 7.25 1.65
N CYS A 29 -1.21 6.13 2.35
CA CYS A 29 -2.50 5.52 2.62
C CYS A 29 -2.73 5.41 4.13
N GLU A 30 -3.70 6.12 4.69
CA GLU A 30 -4.07 5.96 6.10
C GLU A 30 -4.52 4.50 6.36
N ASP A 31 -3.72 3.76 7.15
CA ASP A 31 -3.87 2.33 7.48
C ASP A 31 -4.64 1.50 6.44
N PRO A 32 -3.98 1.11 5.33
CA PRO A 32 -4.65 0.40 4.25
C PRO A 32 -5.14 -1.00 4.69
N GLY A 33 -4.72 -1.52 5.84
CA GLY A 33 -4.94 -2.91 6.22
C GLY A 33 -4.12 -3.87 5.35
N LYS A 34 -4.68 -5.05 5.02
CA LYS A 34 -4.03 -6.00 4.11
C LYS A 34 -3.81 -5.35 2.74
N SER A 35 -2.58 -5.35 2.26
CA SER A 35 -2.17 -4.58 1.08
C SER A 35 -1.55 -5.41 -0.06
N SER A 36 -1.42 -6.73 0.14
CA SER A 36 -0.93 -7.65 -0.88
C SER A 36 -1.53 -9.04 -0.67
N TRP A 37 -1.67 -9.78 -1.77
CA TRP A 37 -2.28 -11.11 -1.82
C TRP A 37 -1.41 -12.10 -2.61
N PRO A 38 -0.22 -12.48 -2.10
CA PRO A 38 0.67 -13.43 -2.77
C PRO A 38 0.00 -14.79 -3.04
N GLU A 39 -0.95 -15.20 -2.20
CA GLU A 39 -1.71 -16.45 -2.35
C GLU A 39 -2.65 -16.48 -3.55
N LEU A 40 -2.89 -15.34 -4.22
CA LEU A 40 -3.77 -15.24 -5.38
C LEU A 40 -3.02 -15.37 -6.72
N LEU A 41 -1.68 -15.44 -6.69
CA LEU A 41 -0.89 -15.72 -7.89
C LEU A 41 -1.32 -17.07 -8.49
N GLU A 42 -1.39 -17.17 -9.81
CA GLU A 42 -1.85 -18.35 -10.55
C GLU A 42 -3.32 -18.76 -10.32
N THR A 43 -4.13 -17.94 -9.65
CA THR A 43 -5.59 -18.15 -9.53
C THR A 43 -6.37 -17.47 -10.66
N LYS A 44 -7.68 -17.72 -10.74
CA LYS A 44 -8.58 -17.01 -11.67
C LYS A 44 -8.75 -15.55 -11.24
N GLY A 45 -8.65 -14.61 -12.17
CA GLY A 45 -8.75 -13.17 -11.88
C GLY A 45 -10.07 -12.75 -11.22
N GLU A 46 -11.18 -13.36 -11.61
CA GLU A 46 -12.50 -13.11 -10.99
C GLU A 46 -12.53 -13.56 -9.53
N TYR A 47 -12.00 -14.76 -9.25
CA TYR A 47 -11.84 -15.25 -7.87
C TYR A 47 -10.91 -14.34 -7.05
N ALA A 48 -9.79 -13.93 -7.62
CA ALA A 48 -8.86 -13.03 -6.96
C ALA A 48 -9.51 -11.69 -6.60
N LYS A 49 -10.28 -11.10 -7.53
CA LYS A 49 -11.06 -9.89 -7.30
C LYS A 49 -12.02 -10.05 -6.11
N GLU A 50 -12.80 -11.13 -6.08
CA GLU A 50 -13.74 -11.40 -4.99
C GLU A 50 -13.04 -11.55 -3.63
N VAL A 51 -11.89 -12.25 -3.59
CA VAL A 51 -11.10 -12.41 -2.36
C VAL A 51 -10.57 -11.07 -1.85
N ILE A 52 -10.02 -10.23 -2.74
CA ILE A 52 -9.46 -8.92 -2.37
C ILE A 52 -10.54 -8.02 -1.77
N GLU A 53 -11.67 -7.87 -2.45
CA GLU A 53 -12.77 -6.99 -2.01
C GLU A 53 -13.45 -7.52 -0.73
N ARG A 54 -13.46 -8.84 -0.53
CA ARG A 54 -13.96 -9.47 0.70
C ARG A 54 -13.01 -9.31 1.89
N GLU A 55 -11.71 -9.48 1.69
CA GLU A 55 -10.72 -9.40 2.76
C GLU A 55 -10.35 -7.97 3.13
N ASN A 56 -10.44 -7.05 2.17
CA ASN A 56 -10.26 -5.63 2.41
C ASN A 56 -11.33 -4.80 1.67
N PRO A 57 -12.50 -4.57 2.31
CA PRO A 57 -13.59 -3.79 1.72
C PRO A 57 -13.28 -2.32 1.41
N LYS A 58 -12.12 -1.80 1.83
CA LYS A 58 -11.63 -0.47 1.45
C LYS A 58 -11.04 -0.45 0.03
N MET A 59 -10.77 -1.61 -0.55
CA MET A 59 -10.11 -1.78 -1.85
C MET A 59 -11.10 -2.06 -2.96
N ARG A 60 -10.79 -1.55 -4.16
CA ARG A 60 -11.44 -1.89 -5.42
C ARG A 60 -10.46 -2.66 -6.27
N ALA A 61 -10.81 -3.90 -6.63
CA ALA A 61 -9.99 -4.72 -7.49
C ALA A 61 -10.40 -4.56 -8.96
N GLU A 62 -9.41 -4.29 -9.82
CA GLU A 62 -9.59 -4.10 -11.26
C GLU A 62 -8.79 -5.17 -12.00
N ILE A 63 -9.48 -6.01 -12.79
CA ILE A 63 -8.84 -7.02 -13.61
C ILE A 63 -8.31 -6.34 -14.88
N ILE A 64 -7.01 -6.48 -15.13
CA ILE A 64 -6.32 -5.88 -16.26
C ILE A 64 -5.54 -6.96 -17.00
N LEU A 65 -5.61 -6.97 -18.34
CA LEU A 65 -4.82 -7.89 -19.16
C LEU A 65 -3.34 -7.48 -19.12
N GLU A 66 -2.44 -8.44 -18.93
CA GLU A 66 -0.99 -8.24 -18.97
C GLU A 66 -0.58 -7.52 -20.28
N GLY A 67 0.31 -6.53 -20.14
CA GLY A 67 0.75 -5.68 -21.25
C GLY A 67 -0.17 -4.49 -21.56
N SER A 68 -1.32 -4.36 -20.89
CA SER A 68 -2.15 -3.16 -20.99
C SER A 68 -1.42 -1.92 -20.48
N THR A 69 -1.51 -0.81 -21.21
CA THR A 69 -0.98 0.48 -20.74
C THR A 69 -1.93 1.07 -19.71
N VAL A 70 -1.45 1.23 -18.47
CA VAL A 70 -2.16 1.91 -17.38
C VAL A 70 -1.41 3.17 -16.98
N LEU A 71 -2.12 4.12 -16.36
CA LEU A 71 -1.48 5.29 -15.77
C LEU A 71 -0.72 4.87 -14.51
N GLU A 72 0.56 5.23 -14.41
CA GLU A 72 1.43 4.99 -13.23
C GLU A 72 1.10 5.94 -12.06
N ILE A 73 -0.19 6.13 -11.78
CA ILE A 73 -0.68 6.87 -10.62
C ILE A 73 -0.90 5.88 -9.47
N PHE A 74 -0.40 6.16 -8.28
CA PHE A 74 -0.62 5.32 -7.12
C PHE A 74 -1.93 5.69 -6.42
N ILE A 75 -2.86 4.73 -6.28
CA ILE A 75 -4.18 4.90 -5.66
C ILE A 75 -4.33 3.91 -4.50
N CYS A 76 -4.43 4.45 -3.29
CA CYS A 76 -4.51 3.67 -2.04
C CYS A 76 -5.68 2.70 -1.92
N THR A 77 -6.75 2.90 -2.69
CA THR A 77 -7.97 2.09 -2.65
C THR A 77 -8.12 1.21 -3.88
N ARG A 78 -7.04 1.02 -4.66
CA ARG A 78 -7.06 0.21 -5.89
C ARG A 78 -6.07 -0.93 -5.78
N VAL A 79 -6.45 -2.06 -6.34
CA VAL A 79 -5.57 -3.20 -6.58
C VAL A 79 -5.74 -3.62 -8.03
N TYR A 80 -4.65 -3.62 -8.80
CA TYR A 80 -4.66 -4.25 -10.12
C TYR A 80 -4.47 -5.76 -10.00
N VAL A 81 -5.36 -6.50 -10.66
CA VAL A 81 -5.30 -7.95 -10.83
C VAL A 81 -4.87 -8.22 -12.26
N TRP A 82 -3.56 -8.29 -12.48
CA TRP A 82 -2.97 -8.54 -13.79
C TRP A 82 -3.18 -10.00 -14.19
N VAL A 83 -3.85 -10.22 -15.32
CA VAL A 83 -4.14 -11.56 -15.83
C VAL A 83 -3.59 -11.78 -17.23
N ASN A 84 -3.26 -13.02 -17.57
CA ASN A 84 -3.00 -13.41 -18.96
C ASN A 84 -4.31 -13.60 -19.76
N ASP A 85 -4.17 -14.05 -21.01
CA ASP A 85 -5.27 -14.38 -21.92
C ASP A 85 -6.21 -15.49 -21.41
N CYS A 86 -5.71 -16.38 -20.54
CA CYS A 86 -6.50 -17.40 -19.87
C CYS A 86 -7.26 -16.89 -18.62
N GLY A 87 -7.14 -15.60 -18.30
CA GLY A 87 -7.71 -14.98 -17.10
C GLY A 87 -7.05 -15.43 -15.80
N ILE A 88 -5.78 -15.88 -15.86
CA ILE A 88 -4.99 -16.32 -14.72
C ILE A 88 -4.10 -15.18 -14.23
N VAL A 89 -4.07 -14.96 -12.91
CA VAL A 89 -3.26 -13.92 -12.28
C VAL A 89 -1.77 -14.20 -12.49
N VAL A 90 -1.07 -13.24 -13.09
CA VAL A 90 0.36 -13.35 -13.46
C VAL A 90 1.29 -12.49 -12.60
N GLN A 91 0.74 -11.56 -11.83
CA GLN A 91 1.49 -10.75 -10.87
C GLN A 91 0.79 -10.74 -9.52
N ILE A 92 1.57 -10.64 -8.44
CA ILE A 92 1.01 -10.57 -7.08
C ILE A 92 0.14 -9.32 -6.98
N PRO A 93 -1.18 -9.46 -6.67
CA PRO A 93 -2.03 -8.31 -6.46
C PRO A 93 -1.55 -7.51 -5.24
N ALA A 94 -1.40 -6.20 -5.41
CA ALA A 94 -0.99 -5.27 -4.38
C ALA A 94 -1.67 -3.92 -4.56
N ILE A 95 -1.80 -3.17 -3.47
CA ILE A 95 -2.35 -1.82 -3.51
C ILE A 95 -1.49 -0.93 -4.40
N GLY A 96 -2.16 -0.17 -5.27
CA GLY A 96 -1.50 0.79 -6.14
C GLY A 96 -2.37 1.30 -7.25
#